data_AF-A0A969SDS5-F1
#
_entry.id   AF-A0A969SDS5-F1
#
_cell.length_a   1.000
_cell.length_b   1.000
_cell.length_c   1.000
_cell.angle_alpha   90.00
_cell.angle_beta   90.00
_cell.angle_gamma   90.00
#
_symmetry.space_group_name_H-M   'P 1'
#
loop_
_entity.id
_entity.type
_entity.pdbx_description
1 polymer ?
#
loop_
_entity_poly.entity_id
_entity_poly.type
_entity_poly.pdbx_seq_one_letter_code
_entity_poly.pdbx_strand_id
1 'polypeptide(L)'
;MVAAIPSLLPAVPEITLALGALTPILAIALAGSFGIDLASLLNLRIDTALLGVIATAPPFAFLIWIMRSRAPRLVAFREAQMEFFRTIGFDFTLPRILLLSLAAGIGEELLFRGVFQIIGERHLPIIAAIIAPNILFGALHARSLIYAVAAAIVGTYLGLIFW
;
A
#
# COMPACT_ATOMS: atom_id res chain seq x y z
N MET A 1 -15.45 42.75 8.60
CA MET A 1 -15.25 41.53 9.40
C MET A 1 -15.94 40.39 8.66
N VAL A 2 -15.21 39.71 7.77
CA VAL A 2 -15.76 38.59 6.98
C VAL A 2 -15.72 37.36 7.88
N ALA A 3 -16.88 36.84 8.24
CA ALA A 3 -16.99 35.60 9.00
C ALA A 3 -16.39 34.45 8.17
N ALA A 4 -15.42 33.74 8.75
CA ALA A 4 -14.87 32.54 8.14
C ALA A 4 -16.00 31.49 8.02
N ILE A 5 -16.34 31.11 6.80
CA ILE A 5 -17.21 29.96 6.53
C ILE A 5 -16.45 28.73 7.04
N PRO A 6 -16.99 27.94 8.00
CA PRO A 6 -16.36 26.68 8.40
C PRO A 6 -16.22 25.80 7.16
N SER A 7 -15.02 25.30 6.88
CA SER A 7 -14.81 24.35 5.80
C SER A 7 -15.69 23.11 6.05
N LEU A 8 -16.72 22.91 5.23
CA LEU A 8 -17.57 21.70 5.23
C LEU A 8 -16.80 20.43 4.83
N LEU A 9 -15.55 20.59 4.37
CA LEU A 9 -14.67 19.47 4.08
C LEU A 9 -14.05 18.95 5.38
N PRO A 10 -14.10 17.63 5.61
CA PRO A 10 -13.39 17.01 6.71
C PRO A 10 -11.92 17.40 6.64
N ALA A 11 -11.27 17.49 7.81
CA ALA A 11 -9.87 17.85 7.82
C ALA A 11 -9.08 16.82 7.00
N VAL A 12 -8.03 17.24 6.28
CA VAL A 12 -7.12 16.34 5.53
C VAL A 12 -6.76 15.02 6.25
N PRO A 13 -6.54 15.00 7.57
CA PRO A 13 -6.33 13.78 8.34
C PRO A 13 -7.44 12.74 8.18
N GLU A 14 -8.69 13.17 8.17
CA GLU A 14 -9.88 12.32 8.06
C GLU A 14 -10.02 11.76 6.65
N ILE A 15 -9.67 12.54 5.62
CA ILE A 15 -9.66 12.08 4.22
C ILE A 15 -8.59 11.01 4.03
N THR A 16 -7.38 11.24 4.55
CA THR A 16 -6.26 10.29 4.38
C THR A 16 -6.54 8.97 5.11
N LEU A 17 -7.13 9.06 6.31
CA LEU A 17 -7.55 7.88 7.07
C LEU A 17 -8.73 7.16 6.42
N ALA A 18 -9.70 7.93 5.88
CA ALA A 18 -10.83 7.37 5.14
C ALA A 18 -10.37 6.62 3.89
N LEU A 19 -9.45 7.18 3.10
CA LEU A 19 -8.89 6.51 1.92
C LEU A 19 -8.13 5.23 2.29
N GLY A 20 -7.34 5.25 3.38
CA GLY A 20 -6.68 4.05 3.92
C GLY A 20 -7.66 3.01 4.47
N ALA A 21 -8.85 3.42 4.91
CA ALA A 21 -9.91 2.51 5.37
C ALA A 21 -10.75 1.92 4.23
N LEU A 22 -10.73 2.51 3.03
CA LEU A 22 -11.46 1.96 1.87
C LEU A 22 -10.85 0.64 1.38
N THR A 23 -9.54 0.49 1.44
CA THR A 23 -8.85 -0.72 0.96
C THR A 23 -9.23 -1.99 1.74
N PRO A 24 -9.22 -2.03 3.10
CA PRO A 24 -9.68 -3.21 3.83
C PRO A 24 -11.18 -3.46 3.65
N ILE A 25 -12.01 -2.42 3.52
CA ILE A 25 -13.45 -2.58 3.25
C ILE A 25 -13.66 -3.27 1.89
N LEU A 26 -12.95 -2.81 0.86
CA LEU A 26 -13.00 -3.41 -0.47
C LEU A 26 -12.51 -4.86 -0.45
N ALA A 27 -11.44 -5.14 0.30
CA ALA A 27 -10.93 -6.50 0.47
C ALA A 27 -11.98 -7.43 1.09
N ILE A 28 -12.65 -7.00 2.16
CA ILE A 28 -13.71 -7.78 2.82
C ILE A 28 -14.89 -8.02 1.87
N ALA A 29 -15.34 -6.98 1.15
CA ALA A 29 -16.46 -7.09 0.22
C ALA A 29 -16.17 -8.07 -0.92
N LEU A 30 -14.99 -7.99 -1.53
CA LEU A 30 -14.57 -8.89 -2.59
C LEU A 30 -14.30 -10.31 -2.07
N ALA A 31 -13.68 -10.47 -0.90
CA ALA A 31 -13.50 -11.79 -0.30
C ALA A 31 -14.84 -12.48 -0.09
N GLY A 32 -15.85 -11.76 0.41
CA GLY A 32 -17.21 -12.26 0.57
C GLY A 32 -17.84 -12.71 -0.74
N SER A 33 -17.70 -11.93 -1.83
CA SER A 33 -18.28 -12.29 -3.13
C SER A 33 -17.59 -13.46 -3.82
N PHE A 34 -16.33 -13.74 -3.51
CA PHE A 34 -15.56 -14.87 -4.05
C PHE A 34 -15.44 -16.05 -3.07
N GLY A 35 -16.06 -16.00 -1.88
CA GLY A 35 -15.95 -17.07 -0.89
C GLY A 35 -14.51 -17.32 -0.44
N ILE A 36 -13.77 -16.25 -0.13
CA ILE A 36 -12.42 -16.30 0.42
C ILE A 36 -12.49 -16.04 1.93
N ASP A 37 -11.93 -16.96 2.71
CA ASP A 37 -11.85 -16.82 4.17
C ASP A 37 -10.61 -16.02 4.57
N LEU A 38 -10.75 -14.69 4.60
CA LEU A 38 -9.67 -13.79 5.06
C LEU A 38 -9.28 -14.04 6.53
N ALA A 39 -10.18 -14.54 7.38
CA ALA A 39 -9.87 -14.76 8.77
C ALA A 39 -8.83 -15.87 8.95
N SER A 40 -8.88 -16.90 8.09
CA SER A 40 -7.87 -17.97 8.07
C SER A 40 -6.45 -17.48 7.72
N LEU A 41 -6.34 -16.34 7.03
CA LEU A 41 -5.07 -15.73 6.65
C LEU A 41 -4.47 -14.85 7.77
N LEU A 42 -5.27 -14.46 8.76
CA LEU A 42 -4.84 -13.61 9.87
C LEU A 42 -4.20 -14.45 10.98
N ASN A 43 -2.88 -14.61 10.92
CA ASN A 43 -2.11 -15.30 11.94
C ASN A 43 -1.36 -14.32 12.85
N LEU A 44 -1.92 -14.07 14.05
CA LEU A 44 -1.37 -13.13 15.04
C LEU A 44 -0.26 -13.73 15.92
N ARG A 45 0.32 -14.87 15.54
CA ARG A 45 1.44 -15.43 16.29
C ARG A 45 2.68 -14.52 16.20
N ILE A 46 3.47 -14.52 17.26
CA ILE A 46 4.65 -13.64 17.35
C ILE A 46 5.74 -14.02 16.35
N ASP A 47 5.90 -15.31 16.05
CA ASP A 47 6.87 -15.81 15.07
C ASP A 47 6.51 -15.35 13.66
N THR A 48 5.25 -15.43 13.26
CA THR A 48 4.78 -14.91 11.96
C THR A 48 4.88 -13.39 11.90
N ALA A 49 4.57 -12.68 12.99
CA ALA A 49 4.73 -11.23 13.05
C ALA A 49 6.21 -10.80 12.89
N LEU A 50 7.14 -11.50 13.57
CA LEU A 50 8.58 -11.23 13.44
C LEU A 50 9.10 -11.54 12.03
N LEU A 51 8.65 -12.63 11.41
CA LEU A 51 8.95 -12.91 10.01
C LEU A 51 8.45 -11.80 9.09
N GLY A 52 7.23 -11.29 9.33
CA GLY A 52 6.70 -10.12 8.62
C GLY A 52 7.60 -8.89 8.76
N VAL A 53 8.04 -8.57 9.99
CA VAL A 53 8.99 -7.46 10.22
C VAL A 53 10.30 -7.68 9.45
N ILE A 54 10.89 -8.87 9.50
CA ILE A 54 12.11 -9.20 8.76
C ILE A 54 11.88 -9.08 7.24
N ALA A 55 10.74 -9.55 6.74
CA ALA A 55 10.36 -9.46 5.34
C ALA A 55 10.20 -8.02 4.84
N THR A 56 9.99 -7.03 5.72
CA THR A 56 10.00 -5.60 5.34
C THR A 56 11.41 -5.04 5.14
N ALA A 57 12.47 -5.76 5.53
CA ALA A 57 13.83 -5.25 5.44
C ALA A 57 14.27 -4.94 3.99
N PRO A 58 14.00 -5.77 2.96
CA PRO A 58 14.37 -5.43 1.58
C PRO A 58 13.60 -4.22 1.02
N PRO A 59 12.26 -4.10 1.15
CA PRO A 59 11.55 -2.88 0.79
C PRO A 59 12.04 -1.64 1.53
N PHE A 60 12.38 -1.77 2.82
CA PHE A 60 12.93 -0.66 3.60
C PHE A 60 14.33 -0.26 3.12
N ALA A 61 15.22 -1.22 2.83
CA ALA A 61 16.52 -0.95 2.25
C ALA A 61 16.39 -0.27 0.87
N PHE A 62 15.43 -0.70 0.05
CA PHE A 62 15.11 -0.08 -1.22
C PHE A 62 14.62 1.37 -1.05
N LEU A 63 13.75 1.65 -0.09
CA LEU A 63 13.35 3.01 0.27
C LEU A 63 14.57 3.87 0.66
N ILE A 64 15.44 3.36 1.53
CA ILE A 64 16.67 4.06 1.95
C ILE A 64 17.57 4.35 0.76
N TRP A 65 17.70 3.41 -0.17
CA TRP A 65 18.45 3.61 -1.41
C TRP A 65 17.85 4.74 -2.27
N ILE A 66 16.53 4.78 -2.47
CA ILE A 66 15.87 5.89 -3.19
C ILE A 66 16.11 7.23 -2.47
N MET A 67 15.99 7.25 -1.14
CA MET A 67 16.19 8.47 -0.34
C MET A 67 17.64 9.00 -0.42
N ARG A 68 18.63 8.11 -0.49
CA ARG A 68 20.05 8.46 -0.54
C ARG A 68 20.60 8.66 -1.95
N SER A 69 19.87 8.21 -2.97
CA SER A 69 20.32 8.31 -4.36
C SER A 69 20.44 9.76 -4.83
N ARG A 70 21.51 10.03 -5.58
CA ARG A 70 21.79 11.32 -6.25
C ARG A 70 21.39 11.32 -7.72
N ALA A 71 20.83 10.21 -8.22
CA ALA A 71 20.40 10.12 -9.62
C ALA A 71 19.27 11.13 -9.88
N PRO A 72 19.37 12.02 -10.89
CA PRO A 72 18.39 13.11 -11.09
C PRO A 72 16.94 12.64 -11.18
N ARG A 73 16.70 11.48 -11.82
CA ARG A 73 15.36 10.88 -11.93
C ARG A 73 14.76 10.47 -10.58
N LEU A 74 15.59 9.94 -9.66
CA LEU A 74 15.14 9.52 -8.33
C LEU A 74 14.97 10.71 -7.38
N VAL A 75 15.79 11.76 -7.54
CA VAL A 75 15.63 13.04 -6.86
C VAL A 75 14.28 13.66 -7.24
N ALA A 76 14.01 13.82 -8.54
CA ALA A 76 12.76 14.35 -9.05
C ALA A 76 11.54 13.51 -8.61
N PHE A 77 11.67 12.18 -8.63
CA PHE A 77 10.62 11.29 -8.13
C PHE A 77 10.30 11.54 -6.65
N ARG A 78 11.31 11.59 -5.79
CA ARG A 78 11.14 11.85 -4.34
C ARG A 78 10.53 13.22 -4.09
N GLU A 79 11.02 14.26 -4.76
CA GLU A 79 10.49 15.62 -4.62
C GLU A 79 9.03 15.70 -5.04
N ALA A 80 8.64 15.04 -6.15
CA ALA A 80 7.26 14.97 -6.58
C ALA A 80 6.34 14.24 -5.57
N GLN A 81 6.84 13.22 -4.86
CA GLN A 81 6.08 12.58 -3.78
C GLN A 81 5.94 13.49 -2.56
N MET A 82 7.03 14.12 -2.12
CA MET A 82 6.99 15.04 -0.97
C MET A 82 6.07 16.23 -1.23
N GLU A 83 6.11 16.80 -2.44
CA GLU A 83 5.25 17.92 -2.83
C GLU A 83 3.78 17.52 -2.89
N PHE A 84 3.47 16.30 -3.34
CA PHE A 84 2.11 15.78 -3.30
C PHE A 84 1.54 15.76 -1.88
N PHE A 85 2.27 15.13 -0.95
CA PHE A 85 1.84 15.03 0.44
C PHE A 85 1.70 16.42 1.08
N ARG A 86 2.60 17.36 0.76
CA ARG A 86 2.47 18.76 1.18
C ARG A 86 1.23 19.43 0.60
N THR A 87 0.94 19.24 -0.69
CA THR A 87 -0.20 19.84 -1.39
C THR A 87 -1.53 19.37 -0.79
N ILE A 88 -1.63 18.09 -0.45
CA ILE A 88 -2.83 17.57 0.20
C ILE A 88 -2.89 17.94 1.69
N GLY A 89 -1.88 18.62 2.25
CA GLY A 89 -1.84 19.04 3.65
C GLY A 89 -1.45 17.94 4.64
N PHE A 90 -0.78 16.88 4.18
CA PHE A 90 -0.34 15.79 5.04
C PHE A 90 0.79 16.23 5.96
N ASP A 91 0.58 16.04 7.26
CA ASP A 91 1.54 16.34 8.30
C ASP A 91 2.37 15.08 8.62
N PHE A 92 3.70 15.20 8.50
CA PHE A 92 4.65 14.10 8.64
C PHE A 92 5.04 13.84 10.11
N THR A 93 4.08 13.83 11.02
CA THR A 93 4.32 13.42 12.40
C THR A 93 4.35 11.89 12.53
N LEU A 94 5.14 11.39 13.48
CA LEU A 94 5.30 9.95 13.70
C LEU A 94 3.94 9.21 13.88
N PRO A 95 2.99 9.69 14.70
CA PRO A 95 1.71 9.01 14.86
C PRO A 95 0.91 8.90 13.55
N ARG A 96 0.96 9.95 12.72
CA ARG A 96 0.25 9.97 11.42
C ARG A 96 0.88 8.99 10.44
N ILE A 97 2.21 8.96 10.38
CA ILE A 97 2.95 8.00 9.54
C ILE A 97 2.63 6.56 9.97
N LEU A 98 2.66 6.28 11.28
CA LEU A 98 2.34 4.94 11.80
C LEU A 98 0.91 4.52 11.47
N LEU A 99 -0.07 5.40 11.72
CA LEU A 99 -1.48 5.10 11.48
C LEU A 99 -1.76 4.88 9.98
N LEU A 100 -1.21 5.74 9.12
CA LEU A 100 -1.34 5.59 7.68
C LEU A 100 -0.67 4.29 7.19
N SER A 101 0.55 4.00 7.65
CA SER A 101 1.29 2.80 7.25
C SER A 101 0.56 1.51 7.67
N LEU A 102 -0.05 1.50 8.86
CA LEU A 102 -0.84 0.36 9.32
C LEU A 102 -2.13 0.20 8.52
N ALA A 103 -2.89 1.28 8.32
CA ALA A 103 -4.15 1.24 7.59
C ALA A 103 -3.94 0.82 6.13
N ALA A 104 -3.02 1.50 5.43
CA ALA A 104 -2.68 1.18 4.05
C ALA A 104 -2.04 -0.21 3.95
N GLY A 105 -1.05 -0.52 4.80
CA GLY A 105 -0.34 -1.80 4.77
C GLY A 105 -1.26 -3.00 4.98
N ILE A 106 -2.10 -2.99 6.02
CA ILE A 106 -3.05 -4.09 6.27
C ILE A 106 -4.09 -4.16 5.14
N GLY A 107 -4.64 -3.02 4.71
CA GLY A 107 -5.66 -2.98 3.66
C GLY A 107 -5.15 -3.50 2.31
N GLU A 108 -3.96 -3.08 1.92
CA GLU A 108 -3.33 -3.50 0.66
C GLU A 108 -2.91 -4.97 0.72
N GLU A 109 -2.39 -5.47 1.84
CA GLU A 109 -2.02 -6.88 1.94
C GLU A 109 -3.26 -7.80 1.86
N LEU A 110 -4.34 -7.45 2.56
CA LEU A 110 -5.62 -8.14 2.47
C LEU A 110 -6.19 -8.12 1.05
N LEU A 111 -6.15 -6.97 0.37
CA LEU A 111 -6.73 -6.83 -0.96
C LEU A 111 -5.90 -7.54 -2.04
N PHE A 112 -4.60 -7.33 -2.06
CA PHE A 112 -3.78 -7.84 -3.16
C PHE A 112 -3.37 -9.30 -2.97
N ARG A 113 -3.03 -9.73 -1.75
CA ARG A 113 -2.59 -11.12 -1.50
C ARG A 113 -3.77 -11.94 -1.05
N GLY A 114 -4.50 -11.43 -0.05
CA GLY A 114 -5.68 -12.11 0.49
C GLY A 114 -6.86 -12.20 -0.48
N VAL A 115 -6.94 -11.37 -1.53
CA VAL A 115 -8.03 -11.45 -2.52
C VAL A 115 -7.51 -11.67 -3.94
N PHE A 116 -6.84 -10.68 -4.54
CA PHE A 116 -6.52 -10.76 -5.97
C PHE A 116 -5.58 -11.91 -6.33
N GLN A 117 -4.55 -12.18 -5.53
CA GLN A 117 -3.65 -13.31 -5.75
C GLN A 117 -4.37 -14.65 -5.56
N ILE A 118 -5.18 -14.82 -4.51
CA ILE A 118 -5.99 -16.04 -4.31
C ILE A 118 -6.99 -16.27 -5.45
N ILE A 119 -7.65 -15.21 -5.94
CA ILE A 119 -8.52 -15.31 -7.13
C ILE A 119 -7.68 -15.76 -8.34
N GLY A 120 -6.49 -15.17 -8.51
CA GLY A 120 -5.55 -15.59 -9.55
C GLY A 120 -5.17 -17.07 -9.44
N GLU A 121 -4.82 -17.56 -8.26
CA GLU A 121 -4.40 -18.95 -8.02
C GLU A 121 -5.51 -19.96 -8.33
N ARG A 122 -6.79 -19.57 -8.20
CA ARG A 122 -7.94 -20.41 -8.56
C ARG A 122 -8.14 -20.56 -10.06
N HIS A 123 -7.63 -19.63 -10.88
CA HIS A 123 -7.98 -19.52 -12.30
C HIS A 123 -6.79 -19.46 -13.26
N LEU A 124 -5.58 -19.19 -12.77
CA LEU A 124 -4.40 -18.91 -13.56
C LEU A 124 -3.19 -19.72 -13.06
N PRO A 125 -2.18 -19.95 -13.91
CA PRO A 125 -0.89 -20.46 -13.46
C PRO A 125 -0.28 -19.54 -12.40
N ILE A 126 0.48 -20.12 -11.46
CA ILE A 126 1.01 -19.38 -10.30
C ILE A 126 1.78 -18.10 -10.66
N ILE A 127 2.59 -18.14 -11.72
CA ILE A 127 3.32 -16.94 -12.18
C ILE A 127 2.35 -15.82 -12.56
N ALA A 128 1.27 -16.12 -13.25
CA ALA A 128 0.27 -15.12 -13.62
C ALA A 128 -0.56 -14.67 -12.40
N ALA A 129 -0.86 -15.58 -11.47
CA ALA A 129 -1.54 -15.26 -10.22
C ALA A 129 -0.75 -14.29 -9.33
N ILE A 130 0.59 -14.34 -9.37
CA ILE A 130 1.46 -13.40 -8.66
C ILE A 130 1.65 -12.11 -9.49
N ILE A 131 1.96 -12.21 -10.79
CA ILE A 131 2.35 -11.04 -11.58
C ILE A 131 1.17 -10.12 -11.87
N ALA A 132 -0.01 -10.65 -12.21
CA ALA A 132 -1.15 -9.81 -12.64
C ALA A 132 -1.66 -8.87 -11.52
N PRO A 133 -1.89 -9.32 -10.26
CA PRO A 133 -2.25 -8.42 -9.17
C PRO A 133 -1.19 -7.35 -8.91
N ASN A 134 0.09 -7.65 -9.11
CA ASN A 134 1.18 -6.72 -8.84
C ASN A 134 1.42 -5.72 -9.98
N ILE A 135 1.07 -6.06 -11.22
CA ILE A 135 0.92 -5.08 -12.30
C ILE A 135 -0.20 -4.10 -11.96
N LEU A 136 -1.36 -4.61 -11.51
CA LEU A 136 -2.47 -3.76 -11.07
C LEU A 136 -2.07 -2.88 -9.87
N PHE A 137 -1.35 -3.43 -8.89
CA PHE A 137 -0.81 -2.70 -7.76
C PHE A 137 0.07 -1.53 -8.23
N GLY A 138 1.02 -1.80 -9.13
CA GLY A 138 1.85 -0.75 -9.73
C GLY A 138 1.05 0.31 -10.47
N ALA A 139 0.04 -0.11 -11.26
CA ALA A 139 -0.82 0.80 -12.01
C ALA A 139 -1.63 1.74 -11.09
N LEU A 140 -2.13 1.23 -9.96
CA LEU A 140 -2.87 2.03 -8.97
C LEU A 140 -1.99 3.03 -8.21
N HIS A 141 -0.68 2.78 -8.18
CA HIS A 141 0.32 3.69 -7.62
C HIS A 141 0.95 4.62 -8.68
N ALA A 142 0.48 4.59 -9.93
CA ALA A 142 1.09 5.32 -11.03
C ALA A 142 0.87 6.84 -10.94
N ARG A 143 1.74 7.52 -10.18
CA ARG A 143 1.98 8.98 -10.29
C ARG A 143 3.08 9.30 -11.31
N SER A 144 3.93 8.31 -11.55
CA SER A 144 4.99 8.28 -12.54
C SER A 144 5.30 6.82 -12.88
N LEU A 145 5.95 6.58 -14.01
CA LEU A 145 6.38 5.22 -14.38
C LEU A 145 7.33 4.61 -13.34
N ILE A 146 8.23 5.41 -12.75
CA ILE A 146 9.15 4.95 -11.69
C ILE A 146 8.37 4.44 -10.49
N TYR A 147 7.32 5.16 -10.07
CA TYR A 147 6.51 4.73 -8.94
C TYR A 147 5.77 3.42 -9.27
N ALA A 148 5.15 3.34 -10.45
CA ALA A 148 4.41 2.16 -10.85
C ALA A 148 5.30 0.91 -10.89
N VAL A 149 6.50 1.03 -11.46
CA VAL A 149 7.47 -0.08 -11.53
C VAL A 149 7.98 -0.44 -10.14
N ALA A 150 8.35 0.55 -9.31
CA ALA A 150 8.80 0.31 -7.94
C ALA A 150 7.72 -0.41 -7.10
N ALA A 151 6.48 0.06 -7.17
CA ALA A 151 5.34 -0.54 -6.50
C ALA A 151 5.06 -1.97 -7.01
N ALA A 152 5.11 -2.21 -8.32
CA ALA A 152 4.94 -3.55 -8.87
C ALA A 152 6.05 -4.53 -8.44
N ILE A 153 7.30 -4.06 -8.35
CA ILE A 153 8.44 -4.88 -7.89
C ILE A 153 8.27 -5.26 -6.42
N VAL A 154 8.01 -4.28 -5.54
CA VAL A 154 7.75 -4.54 -4.12
C VAL A 154 6.52 -5.44 -3.97
N GLY A 155 5.50 -5.17 -4.78
CA GLY A 155 4.29 -5.97 -4.90
C GLY A 155 4.60 -7.45 -5.14
N THR A 156 5.36 -7.71 -6.20
CA THR A 156 5.77 -9.05 -6.63
C THR A 156 6.61 -9.75 -5.56
N TYR A 157 7.56 -9.05 -4.95
CA TYR A 157 8.37 -9.57 -3.85
C TYR A 157 7.51 -10.07 -2.69
N LEU A 158 6.53 -9.28 -2.24
CA LEU A 158 5.62 -9.70 -1.17
C LEU A 158 4.68 -10.83 -1.63
N GLY A 159 4.23 -10.81 -2.89
CA GLY A 159 3.43 -11.90 -3.46
C GLY A 159 4.17 -13.25 -3.51
N LEU A 160 5.49 -13.21 -3.73
CA LEU A 160 6.36 -14.39 -3.65
C LEU A 160 6.59 -14.89 -2.22
N ILE A 161 6.55 -14.00 -1.23
CA ILE A 161 6.67 -14.38 0.19
C ILE A 161 5.35 -14.96 0.72
N PHE A 162 4.23 -14.46 0.19
CA PHE A 162 2.90 -14.93 0.55
C PHE A 162 2.62 -16.35 0.07
N TRP A 163 3.15 -16.73 -1.10
CA TRP A 163 3.01 -18.06 -1.70
C TRP A 163 3.95 -19.09 -1.05
#